data_AF-A0A3N5QZI3-F1
#
_entry.id   AF-A0A3N5QZI3-F1
#
_cell.length_a   1.000
_cell.length_b   1.000
_cell.length_c   1.000
_cell.angle_alpha   90.00
_cell.angle_beta   90.00
_cell.angle_gamma   90.00
#
_symmetry.space_group_name_H-M   'P 1'
#
loop_
_entity.id
_entity.type
_entity.pdbx_description
1 polymer ?
#
loop_
_entity_poly.entity_id
_entity_poly.type
_entity_poly.pdbx_seq_one_letter_code
_entity_poly.pdbx_strand_id
1 'polypeptide(L)'
;MKCEKCKLDFGEKDIHEHHIHPRFMNNKKGNGKKIYLCEKCHNILHLLIPTIIWKHIEIEDKTQTIDAVLKFTEDWKNGRYVCR
;
A
#
# COMPACT_ATOMS: atom_id res chain seq x y z
N MET A 1 10.13 -7.16 14.26
CA MET A 1 9.46 -7.40 12.96
C MET A 1 10.10 -6.53 11.89
N LYS A 2 10.15 -6.98 10.64
CA LYS A 2 10.84 -6.27 9.56
C LYS A 2 9.87 -5.45 8.72
N CYS A 3 10.16 -4.16 8.51
CA CYS A 3 9.38 -3.34 7.58
C CYS A 3 9.62 -3.81 6.14
N GLU A 4 8.55 -4.10 5.41
CA GLU A 4 8.65 -4.60 4.04
C GLU A 4 9.14 -3.55 3.03
N LYS A 5 9.05 -2.26 3.37
CA LYS A 5 9.55 -1.16 2.54
C LYS A 5 11.03 -0.84 2.78
N CYS A 6 11.38 -0.44 4.00
CA CYS A 6 12.74 0.03 4.32
C CYS A 6 13.69 -1.07 4.77
N LYS A 7 13.17 -2.30 4.99
CA LYS A 7 13.93 -3.49 5.40
C LYS A 7 14.64 -3.36 6.76
N LEU A 8 14.34 -2.33 7.55
CA LEU A 8 14.81 -2.19 8.92
C LEU A 8 13.93 -2.99 9.89
N ASP A 9 14.50 -3.36 11.03
CA ASP A 9 13.82 -4.05 12.13
C ASP A 9 13.21 -3.05 13.11
N PHE A 10 11.98 -3.34 13.52
CA PHE A 10 11.18 -2.54 14.44
C PHE A 10 10.56 -3.42 15.52
N GLY A 11 10.19 -2.83 16.65
CA GLY A 11 9.33 -3.48 17.63
C GLY A 11 7.98 -3.85 17.02
N GLU A 12 7.32 -4.88 17.56
CA GLU A 12 5.98 -5.28 17.10
C GLU A 12 4.96 -4.14 17.20
N LYS A 13 5.06 -3.33 18.27
CA LYS A 13 4.24 -2.13 18.48
C LYS A 13 4.48 -1.00 17.46
N ASP A 14 5.62 -1.01 16.76
CA ASP A 14 6.06 0.04 15.84
C ASP A 14 5.89 -0.40 14.36
N ILE A 15 5.25 -1.56 14.14
CA ILE A 15 4.91 -2.12 12.84
C ILE A 15 3.39 -2.09 12.67
N HIS A 16 2.96 -1.58 11.52
CA HIS A 16 1.56 -1.42 11.16
C HIS A 16 1.22 -2.35 9.99
N GLU A 17 0.07 -3.00 10.10
CA GLU A 17 -0.52 -3.78 9.02
C GLU A 17 -1.24 -2.83 8.04
N HIS A 18 -0.77 -2.80 6.79
CA HIS A 18 -1.42 -2.06 5.71
C HIS A 18 -2.19 -3.01 4.79
N HIS A 19 -3.46 -2.69 4.54
CA HIS A 19 -4.26 -3.35 3.52
C HIS A 19 -4.06 -2.63 2.18
N ILE A 20 -3.35 -3.27 1.23
CA ILE A 20 -3.12 -2.69 -0.11
C ILE A 20 -4.45 -2.49 -0.85
N HIS A 21 -5.43 -3.36 -0.58
CA HIS A 21 -6.73 -3.30 -1.21
C HIS A 21 -7.65 -2.29 -0.50
N PRO A 22 -8.12 -1.23 -1.19
CA PRO A 22 -9.01 -0.25 -0.57
C PRO A 22 -10.37 -0.88 -0.24
N ARG A 23 -10.77 -0.83 1.04
CA ARG A 23 -12.01 -1.48 1.53
C ARG A 23 -13.28 -1.06 0.77
N PHE A 24 -13.32 0.18 0.27
CA PHE A 24 -14.47 0.72 -0.45
C PHE A 24 -14.63 0.20 -1.89
N MET A 25 -13.67 -0.57 -2.43
CA MET A 25 -13.77 -1.13 -3.79
C MET A 25 -14.43 -2.52 -3.84
N ASN A 26 -14.91 -3.03 -2.70
CA ASN A 26 -15.83 -4.17 -2.57
C ASN A 26 -15.54 -5.38 -3.49
N ASN A 27 -14.27 -5.80 -3.56
CA ASN A 27 -13.91 -6.98 -4.34
C ASN A 27 -14.14 -8.23 -3.50
N LYS A 28 -15.09 -9.08 -3.92
CA LYS A 28 -15.46 -10.34 -3.24
C LYS A 28 -14.40 -11.45 -3.42
N LYS A 29 -13.35 -11.21 -4.21
CA LYS A 29 -12.28 -12.17 -4.48
C LYS A 29 -10.97 -11.70 -3.84
N GLY A 30 -10.59 -12.40 -2.78
CA GLY A 30 -9.21 -12.44 -2.32
C GLY A 30 -8.96 -11.66 -1.04
N ASN A 31 -8.52 -12.39 -0.02
CA ASN A 31 -7.79 -11.87 1.13
C ASN A 31 -6.87 -10.74 0.67
N GLY A 32 -7.22 -9.49 1.01
CA GLY A 32 -6.46 -8.33 0.57
C GLY A 32 -5.00 -8.51 0.92
N LYS A 33 -4.11 -8.37 -0.07
CA LYS A 33 -2.67 -8.48 0.16
C LYS A 33 -2.29 -7.49 1.26
N LYS A 34 -1.74 -8.03 2.35
CA LYS A 34 -1.31 -7.25 3.51
C LYS A 34 0.19 -7.06 3.43
N ILE A 35 0.65 -5.90 3.90
CA ILE A 35 2.08 -5.65 4.09
C ILE A 35 2.32 -5.02 5.46
N TYR A 36 3.49 -5.31 6.03
CA TYR A 36 3.91 -4.81 7.34
C TYR A 36 4.90 -3.67 7.17
N LEU A 37 4.53 -2.48 7.65
CA LEU A 37 5.28 -1.24 7.44
C LEU A 37 5.54 -0.53 8.76
N CYS A 38 6.72 0.07 8.93
CA CYS A 38 6.90 1.01 10.04
C CYS A 38 5.96 2.21 9.88
N GLU A 39 5.67 2.91 10.96
CA GLU A 39 4.72 4.04 10.99
C GLU A 39 4.96 5.05 9.84
N LYS A 40 6.22 5.44 9.62
CA LYS A 40 6.57 6.39 8.57
C LYS A 40 6.29 5.86 7.16
N CYS A 41 6.68 4.61 6.87
CA CYS A 41 6.38 3.98 5.59
C CYS A 41 4.87 3.78 5.39
N HIS A 42 4.16 3.42 6.45
CA HIS A 42 2.72 3.26 6.47
C HIS A 42 2.01 4.57 6.10
N ASN A 43 2.38 5.67 6.75
CA ASN A 43 1.80 6.99 6.52
C ASN A 43 2.07 7.51 5.10
N ILE A 44 3.29 7.31 4.56
CA ILE A 44 3.60 7.67 3.17
C ILE A 44 2.71 6.91 2.20
N LEU A 45 2.55 5.60 2.38
CA LEU A 45 1.74 4.79 1.49
C LEU A 45 0.26 5.19 1.54
N HIS A 46 -0.26 5.53 2.73
CA HIS A 46 -1.61 6.07 2.92
C HIS A 46 -1.84 7.40 2.21
N LEU A 47 -0.81 8.22 2.00
CA LEU A 47 -0.92 9.47 1.24
C LEU A 47 -0.89 9.22 -0.28
N LEU A 48 -0.11 8.24 -0.73
CA LEU A 48 0.09 7.98 -2.16
C LEU A 48 -1.08 7.21 -2.79
N ILE A 49 -1.64 6.21 -2.10
CA ILE A 49 -2.74 5.39 -2.62
C ILE A 49 -3.95 6.24 -3.05
N PRO A 50 -4.46 7.20 -2.24
CA PRO A 50 -5.58 8.06 -2.66
C PRO A 50 -5.28 8.87 -3.93
N THR A 51 -4.04 9.32 -4.14
CA THR A 51 -3.69 10.07 -5.36
C THR A 51 -3.75 9.20 -6.61
N ILE A 52 -3.42 7.91 -6.48
CA ILE A 52 -3.52 6.94 -7.58
C ILE A 52 -4.99 6.64 -7.85
N ILE A 53 -5.76 6.41 -6.79
CA ILE A 53 -7.20 6.15 -6.89
C ILE A 53 -7.90 7.34 -7.55
N TRP A 54 -7.62 8.56 -7.12
CA TRP A 54 -8.18 9.78 -7.72
C TRP A 54 -7.90 9.88 -9.23
N LYS A 55 -6.66 9.61 -9.66
CA LYS A 55 -6.29 9.61 -11.09
C LYS A 55 -7.03 8.57 -11.93
N HIS A 56 -7.54 7.51 -11.32
CA HIS A 56 -8.23 6.43 -12.02
C HIS A 56 -9.75 6.45 -11.83
N ILE A 57 -10.28 7.24 -10.89
CA ILE A 57 -11.73 7.46 -10.73
C ILE A 57 -12.35 8.10 -11.98
N GLU A 58 -11.57 8.84 -12.76
CA GLU A 58 -12.00 9.41 -14.06
C GLU A 58 -12.28 8.34 -15.14
N ILE A 59 -11.93 7.07 -14.90
CA ILE A 59 -11.95 6.00 -15.93
C ILE A 59 -13.16 5.05 -15.77
N GLU A 60 -14.02 5.22 -14.75
CA GLU A 60 -15.18 4.36 -14.42
C GLU A 60 -14.91 2.84 -14.26
N ASP A 61 -13.67 2.36 -14.43
CA ASP A 61 -13.27 0.96 -14.24
C ASP A 61 -12.52 0.75 -12.91
N LYS A 62 -13.24 0.22 -11.93
CA LYS A 62 -12.72 -0.11 -10.59
C LYS A 62 -11.63 -1.17 -10.62
N THR A 63 -11.62 -2.05 -11.62
CA THR A 63 -10.63 -3.14 -11.74
C THR A 63 -9.26 -2.57 -12.08
N GLN A 64 -9.19 -1.64 -13.04
CA GLN A 64 -7.95 -0.97 -13.42
C GLN A 64 -7.37 -0.16 -12.26
N THR A 65 -8.22 0.46 -11.44
CA THR A 65 -7.78 1.18 -10.24
C THR A 65 -7.11 0.25 -9.22
N ILE A 66 -7.67 -0.94 -8.99
CA ILE A 66 -7.10 -1.94 -8.09
C ILE A 66 -5.74 -2.42 -8.60
N ASP A 67 -5.65 -2.77 -9.87
CA ASP A 67 -4.39 -3.26 -10.46
C ASP A 67 -3.31 -2.18 -10.44
N ALA A 68 -3.68 -0.91 -10.68
CA ALA A 68 -2.78 0.23 -10.55
C ALA A 68 -2.26 0.40 -9.11
N VAL A 69 -3.13 0.30 -8.09
CA VAL A 69 -2.72 0.38 -6.68
C VAL A 69 -1.82 -0.79 -6.28
N LEU A 70 -2.13 -2.01 -6.72
CA LEU A 70 -1.32 -3.20 -6.45
C LEU A 70 0.07 -3.06 -7.08
N LYS A 71 0.13 -2.74 -8.37
CA LYS A 71 1.38 -2.54 -9.11
C LYS A 71 2.21 -1.44 -8.47
N PHE A 72 1.61 -0.29 -8.19
CA PHE A 72 2.28 0.81 -7.52
C PHE A 72 2.86 0.38 -6.17
N THR A 73 2.09 -0.34 -5.35
CA THR A 73 2.55 -0.71 -4.00
C THR A 73 3.74 -1.67 -4.06
N GLU A 74 3.75 -2.60 -5.01
CA GLU A 74 4.90 -3.47 -5.26
C GLU A 74 6.11 -2.69 -5.78
N ASP A 75 5.92 -1.81 -6.76
CA ASP A 75 6.98 -0.96 -7.31
C ASP A 75 7.56 -0.03 -6.23
N TRP A 76 6.71 0.59 -5.41
CA TRP A 76 7.09 1.45 -4.29
C TRP A 76 7.86 0.67 -3.22
N LYS A 77 7.39 -0.52 -2.87
CA LYS A 77 8.08 -1.43 -1.93
C LYS A 77 9.51 -1.71 -2.41
N ASN A 78 9.66 -2.04 -3.68
CA ASN A 78 10.93 -2.43 -4.29
C ASN A 78 11.82 -1.24 -4.70
N GLY A 79 11.27 -0.02 -4.80
CA GLY A 79 12.01 1.19 -5.19
C GLY A 79 12.97 1.73 -4.12
N ARG A 80 13.92 2.59 -4.53
CA ARG A 80 14.87 3.25 -3.61
C ARG A 80 14.22 4.44 -2.89
N TYR A 81 13.61 4.19 -1.73
CA TYR A 81 13.30 5.22 -0.75
C TYR A 81 13.67 4.69 0.64
N VAL A 82 14.58 5.40 1.30
CA VAL A 82 15.05 5.03 2.65
C VAL A 82 14.18 5.75 3.66
N CYS A 83 13.60 5.01 4.59
CA CYS A 83 12.92 5.56 5.74
C CYS A 83 13.99 6.06 6.71
N ARG A 84 14.28 7.38 6.71
CA ARG A 84 15.15 8.02 7.70
C ARG A 84 14.33 8.66 8.79
#